data_AF-X0X8A7-F1
#
_entry.id   AF-X0X8A7-F1
#
_cell.length_a   1.000
_cell.length_b   1.000
_cell.length_c   1.000
_cell.angle_alpha   90.00
_cell.angle_beta   90.00
_cell.angle_gamma   90.00
#
_symmetry.space_group_name_H-M   'P 1'
#
loop_
_entity.id
_entity.type
_entity.pdbx_description
1 polymer ?
#
loop_
_entity_poly.entity_id
_entity_poly.type
_entity_poly.pdbx_seq_one_letter_code
_entity_poly.pdbx_strand_id
1 'polypeptide(L)'
;MRLLTRSDFDGLASAVLLVENGIIDSYKFVHPKDVQDGKVAVTSNDVLANTPYVAGCGLWFDHHASEDERLEIEKLNFEGACRPAPSSAQVIWDYYGGEKTFKKHFLPLLDAVNKSDSGNLTREEILNPKGWILLSFLMDPRTGLGRFMDYRISNYQLMEDMIQYCRTKTDEDILLIPDVQERSKRYFEQQELFEEMLKRCCEIHGNVIITNLMNEGTIYSGNRFLVFALYPEQNVEVRVMWGKKK
;
A
#
# COMPACT_ATOMS: atom_id res chain seq x y z
N MET A 1 -20.05 10.57 -0.59
CA MET A 1 -18.94 11.22 -1.34
C MET A 1 -18.15 10.16 -2.08
N ARG A 2 -17.38 10.54 -3.13
CA ARG A 2 -16.48 9.62 -3.85
C ARG A 2 -15.05 9.71 -3.30
N LEU A 3 -14.41 8.58 -2.99
CA LEU A 3 -13.00 8.54 -2.61
C LEU A 3 -12.07 8.46 -3.83
N LEU A 4 -11.03 9.28 -3.83
CA LEU A 4 -9.88 9.19 -4.72
C LEU A 4 -8.66 8.79 -3.87
N THR A 5 -8.14 7.58 -4.08
CA THR A 5 -7.03 7.04 -3.29
C THR A 5 -6.13 6.13 -4.11
N ARG A 6 -4.98 5.73 -3.58
CA ARG A 6 -4.06 4.81 -4.22
C ARG A 6 -4.56 3.36 -4.15
N SER A 7 -4.20 2.56 -5.15
CA SER A 7 -4.45 1.10 -5.13
C SER A 7 -3.38 0.37 -4.33
N ASP A 8 -3.21 0.72 -3.06
CA ASP A 8 -2.29 0.06 -2.12
C ASP A 8 -2.99 -0.17 -0.77
N PHE A 9 -2.26 -0.74 0.20
CA PHE A 9 -2.83 -1.14 1.47
C PHE A 9 -3.29 0.05 2.33
N ASP A 10 -2.63 1.21 2.24
CA ASP A 10 -3.08 2.43 2.92
C ASP A 10 -4.33 3.02 2.27
N GLY A 11 -4.40 3.02 0.94
CA GLY A 11 -5.63 3.40 0.24
C GLY A 11 -6.81 2.47 0.55
N LEU A 12 -6.56 1.15 0.66
CA LEU A 12 -7.55 0.17 1.08
C LEU A 12 -8.05 0.43 2.50
N ALA A 13 -7.14 0.59 3.48
CA ALA A 13 -7.52 0.86 4.87
C ALA A 13 -8.25 2.21 5.02
N SER A 14 -7.82 3.23 4.28
CA SER A 14 -8.51 4.52 4.20
C SER A 14 -9.96 4.36 3.70
N ALA A 15 -10.15 3.58 2.63
CA ALA A 15 -11.47 3.29 2.09
C ALA A 15 -12.35 2.53 3.11
N VAL A 16 -11.80 1.53 3.79
CA VAL A 16 -12.47 0.76 4.85
C VAL A 16 -13.02 1.67 5.95
N LEU A 17 -12.18 2.56 6.49
CA LEU A 17 -12.57 3.47 7.57
C LEU A 17 -13.61 4.50 7.11
N LEU A 18 -13.44 5.08 5.92
CA LEU A 18 -14.38 6.08 5.39
C LEU A 18 -15.75 5.48 5.02
N VAL A 19 -15.78 4.24 4.51
CA VAL A 19 -17.03 3.49 4.27
C VAL A 19 -17.71 3.17 5.61
N GLU A 20 -16.95 2.70 6.60
CA GLU A 20 -17.50 2.36 7.91
C GLU A 20 -18.12 3.57 8.62
N ASN A 21 -17.50 4.75 8.45
CA ASN A 21 -18.00 6.00 9.02
C ASN A 21 -19.08 6.69 8.15
N GLY A 22 -19.53 6.05 7.05
CA GLY A 22 -20.59 6.57 6.19
C GLY A 22 -20.24 7.84 5.41
N ILE A 23 -18.95 8.13 5.24
CA ILE A 23 -18.46 9.34 4.54
C ILE A 23 -18.50 9.13 3.02
N ILE A 24 -18.13 7.93 2.57
CA ILE A 24 -18.05 7.58 1.16
C ILE A 24 -18.98 6.43 0.78
N ASP A 25 -19.47 6.48 -0.45
CA ASP A 25 -20.35 5.49 -1.08
C ASP A 25 -19.75 4.89 -2.36
N SER A 26 -18.66 5.49 -2.84
CA SER A 26 -17.98 5.14 -4.08
C SER A 26 -16.50 5.47 -3.96
N TYR A 27 -15.66 4.77 -4.71
CA TYR A 27 -14.21 4.95 -4.70
C TYR A 27 -13.64 4.74 -6.09
N LYS A 28 -12.53 5.41 -6.36
CA LYS A 28 -11.75 5.26 -7.59
C LYS A 28 -10.27 5.26 -7.22
N PHE A 29 -9.61 4.17 -7.56
CA PHE A 29 -8.17 4.06 -7.39
C PHE A 29 -7.43 4.86 -8.47
N VAL A 30 -6.49 5.70 -8.06
CA VAL A 30 -5.74 6.63 -8.91
C VAL A 30 -4.26 6.59 -8.59
N HIS A 31 -3.44 6.91 -9.58
CA HIS A 31 -2.01 7.12 -9.37
C HIS A 31 -1.76 8.58 -8.93
N PRO A 32 -0.93 8.87 -7.91
CA PRO A 32 -0.68 10.24 -7.42
C PRO A 32 -0.28 11.22 -8.53
N LYS A 33 0.56 10.76 -9.47
CA LYS A 33 0.95 11.54 -10.64
C LYS A 33 -0.23 11.97 -11.51
N ASP A 34 -1.24 11.13 -11.71
CA ASP A 34 -2.38 11.49 -12.56
C ASP A 34 -3.30 12.52 -11.88
N VAL A 35 -3.32 12.53 -10.55
CA VAL A 35 -3.97 13.58 -9.75
C VAL A 35 -3.19 14.90 -9.89
N GLN A 36 -1.87 14.88 -9.72
CA GLN A 36 -0.99 16.05 -9.89
C GLN A 36 -1.02 16.62 -11.31
N ASP A 37 -1.02 15.75 -12.33
CA ASP A 37 -1.09 16.13 -13.74
C ASP A 37 -2.50 16.64 -14.15
N GLY A 38 -3.48 16.65 -13.25
CA GLY A 38 -4.84 17.11 -13.52
C GLY A 38 -5.66 16.18 -14.45
N LYS A 39 -5.26 14.92 -14.60
CA LYS A 39 -5.97 13.92 -15.43
C LYS A 39 -7.18 13.31 -14.72
N VAL A 40 -7.28 13.50 -13.41
CA VAL A 40 -8.41 13.06 -12.59
C VAL A 40 -9.24 14.28 -12.24
N ALA A 41 -10.51 14.29 -12.65
CA ALA A 41 -11.45 15.34 -12.27
C ALA A 41 -11.78 15.22 -10.77
N VAL A 42 -11.53 16.30 -10.03
CA VAL A 42 -11.81 16.46 -8.60
C VAL A 42 -12.88 17.53 -8.41
N THR A 43 -13.80 17.28 -7.48
CA THR A 43 -14.94 18.13 -7.15
C THR A 43 -15.13 18.20 -5.63
N SER A 44 -16.01 19.08 -5.17
CA SER A 44 -16.35 19.20 -3.74
C SER A 44 -17.06 17.97 -3.16
N ASN A 45 -17.48 17.01 -4.00
CA ASN A 45 -18.03 15.72 -3.57
C ASN A 45 -16.96 14.62 -3.46
N ASP A 46 -15.68 14.96 -3.61
CA ASP A 46 -14.56 14.03 -3.53
C ASP A 46 -13.83 14.10 -2.18
N VAL A 47 -13.49 12.93 -1.66
CA VAL A 47 -12.51 12.74 -0.57
C VAL A 47 -11.20 12.30 -1.20
N LEU A 48 -10.11 12.99 -0.92
CA LEU A 48 -8.77 12.56 -1.32
C LEU A 48 -8.08 11.97 -0.10
N ALA A 49 -7.63 10.72 -0.20
CA ALA A 49 -6.83 10.06 0.85
C ALA A 49 -5.56 9.48 0.23
N ASN A 50 -4.42 9.61 0.91
CA ASN A 50 -3.11 9.15 0.42
C ASN A 50 -2.82 9.63 -1.02
N THR A 51 -3.26 10.84 -1.36
CA THR A 51 -3.08 11.45 -2.67
C THR A 51 -2.80 12.94 -2.51
N PRO A 52 -2.08 13.56 -3.46
CA PRO A 52 -1.76 14.98 -3.40
C PRO A 52 -3.01 15.85 -3.36
N TYR A 53 -2.97 16.94 -2.58
CA TYR A 53 -4.07 17.90 -2.49
C TYR A 53 -4.47 18.46 -3.86
N VAL A 54 -5.78 18.60 -4.07
CA VAL A 54 -6.35 19.31 -5.22
C VAL A 54 -7.38 20.31 -4.71
N ALA A 55 -7.19 21.58 -5.08
CA ALA A 55 -8.10 22.65 -4.68
C ALA A 55 -9.55 22.36 -5.10
N GLY A 56 -10.48 22.54 -4.16
CA GLY A 56 -11.90 22.28 -4.38
C GLY A 56 -12.35 20.85 -4.08
N CYS A 57 -11.48 19.96 -3.60
CA CYS A 57 -11.93 18.71 -2.98
C CYS A 57 -12.80 18.98 -1.74
N GLY A 58 -13.69 18.04 -1.40
CA GLY A 58 -14.52 18.16 -0.21
C GLY A 58 -13.74 17.85 1.06
N LEU A 59 -13.02 16.72 1.09
CA LEU A 59 -12.17 16.32 2.22
C LEU A 59 -10.79 15.91 1.71
N TRP A 60 -9.75 16.16 2.51
CA TRP A 60 -8.39 15.71 2.22
C TRP A 60 -7.71 15.12 3.46
N PHE A 61 -7.16 13.92 3.29
CA PHE A 61 -6.38 13.19 4.29
C PHE A 61 -5.05 12.76 3.72
N ASP A 62 -3.95 13.23 4.32
CA ASP A 62 -2.61 12.84 3.90
C ASP A 62 -1.66 12.83 5.09
N HIS A 63 -0.54 12.12 4.94
CA HIS A 63 0.47 11.99 5.98
C HIS A 63 1.88 12.44 5.54
N HIS A 64 2.04 12.80 4.27
CA HIS A 64 3.30 13.26 3.68
C HIS A 64 3.61 14.73 3.97
N ALA A 65 3.44 15.18 5.21
CA ALA A 65 3.84 16.53 5.61
C ALA A 65 5.28 16.51 6.12
N SER A 66 6.26 16.90 5.32
CA SER A 66 7.53 17.39 5.88
C SER A 66 7.29 18.71 6.63
N GLU A 67 8.19 19.10 7.54
CA GLU A 67 8.05 20.38 8.27
C GLU A 67 7.99 21.59 7.32
N ASP A 68 8.75 21.56 6.22
CA ASP A 68 8.73 22.62 5.20
C ASP A 68 7.41 22.62 4.40
N GLU A 69 6.87 21.45 4.06
CA GLU A 69 5.56 21.34 3.41
C GLU A 69 4.42 21.76 4.34
N ARG A 70 4.57 21.57 5.66
CA ARG A 70 3.53 21.92 6.63
C ARG A 70 3.19 23.40 6.60
N LEU A 71 4.19 24.27 6.45
CA LEU A 71 3.99 25.72 6.33
C LEU A 71 3.22 26.10 5.06
N GLU A 72 3.37 25.35 3.97
CA GLU A 72 2.59 25.57 2.75
C GLU A 72 1.18 24.97 2.88
N ILE A 73 1.04 23.82 3.55
CA ILE A 73 -0.25 23.19 3.84
C ILE A 73 -1.11 24.07 4.76
N GLU A 74 -0.51 24.75 5.74
CA GLU A 74 -1.21 25.70 6.63
C GLU A 74 -1.83 26.89 5.87
N LYS A 75 -1.36 27.19 4.66
CA LYS A 75 -1.94 28.23 3.78
C LYS A 75 -3.10 27.70 2.94
N LEU A 76 -3.28 26.38 2.85
CA LEU A 76 -4.36 25.76 2.09
C LEU A 76 -5.67 25.84 2.87
N ASN A 77 -6.77 26.06 2.17
CA ASN A 77 -8.10 25.95 2.75
C ASN A 77 -8.70 24.60 2.35
N PHE A 78 -8.82 23.68 3.30
CA PHE A 78 -9.39 22.35 3.10
C PHE A 78 -10.05 21.83 4.38
N GLU A 79 -10.99 20.90 4.22
CA GLU A 79 -11.55 20.13 5.33
C GLU A 79 -10.85 18.76 5.39
N GLY A 80 -10.62 18.22 6.59
CA GLY A 80 -9.86 17.00 6.82
C GLY A 80 -8.60 17.24 7.64
N ALA A 81 -7.56 16.44 7.42
CA ALA A 81 -6.32 16.55 8.17
C ALA A 81 -5.10 16.11 7.35
N CYS A 82 -4.01 16.87 7.44
CA CYS A 82 -2.71 16.48 6.93
C CYS A 82 -1.66 16.67 8.03
N ARG A 83 -0.93 15.60 8.38
CA ARG A 83 0.13 15.63 9.42
C ARG A 83 1.06 14.43 9.31
N PRO A 84 2.30 14.51 9.85
CA PRO A 84 3.15 13.34 9.99
C PRO A 84 2.43 12.21 10.74
N ALA A 85 2.31 11.06 10.08
CA ALA A 85 1.71 9.84 10.61
C ALA A 85 2.27 8.63 9.85
N PRO A 86 2.20 7.41 10.42
CA PRO A 86 2.68 6.20 9.76
C PRO A 86 1.87 5.80 8.51
N SER A 87 0.65 6.33 8.34
CA SER A 87 -0.23 6.09 7.17
C SER A 87 -1.33 7.16 7.10
N SER A 88 -1.99 7.31 5.94
CA SER A 88 -3.19 8.16 5.82
C SER A 88 -4.38 7.57 6.58
N ALA A 89 -4.48 6.25 6.65
CA ALA A 89 -5.49 5.56 7.46
C ALA A 89 -5.39 5.94 8.95
N GLN A 90 -4.18 6.12 9.49
CA GLN A 90 -3.99 6.64 10.85
C GLN A 90 -4.49 8.07 11.01
N VAL A 91 -4.29 8.92 10.00
CA VAL A 91 -4.80 10.30 10.02
C VAL A 91 -6.33 10.31 10.06
N ILE A 92 -6.97 9.48 9.23
CA ILE A 92 -8.44 9.29 9.21
C ILE A 92 -8.94 8.75 10.55
N TRP A 93 -8.27 7.72 11.08
CA TRP A 93 -8.59 7.11 12.37
C TRP A 93 -8.66 8.18 13.46
N ASP A 94 -7.59 8.96 13.62
CA ASP A 94 -7.49 9.97 14.66
C ASP A 94 -8.46 11.14 14.44
N TYR A 95 -8.63 11.60 13.19
CA TYR A 95 -9.53 12.71 12.84
C TYR A 95 -10.98 12.44 13.27
N TYR A 96 -11.46 11.22 13.06
CA TYR A 96 -12.83 10.84 13.42
C TYR A 96 -12.96 10.32 14.86
N GLY A 97 -11.95 10.44 15.73
CA GLY A 97 -12.05 10.11 17.16
C GLY A 97 -11.56 8.72 17.55
N GLY A 98 -10.84 8.05 16.66
CA GLY A 98 -10.14 6.79 16.90
C GLY A 98 -11.06 5.68 17.37
N GLU A 99 -10.65 4.95 18.41
CA GLU A 99 -11.36 3.76 18.90
C GLU A 99 -12.82 4.03 19.32
N LYS A 100 -13.12 5.28 19.72
CA LYS A 100 -14.49 5.67 20.12
C LYS A 100 -15.47 5.61 18.95
N THR A 101 -14.96 5.83 17.74
CA THR A 101 -15.74 5.83 16.50
C THR A 101 -15.54 4.52 15.76
N PHE A 102 -14.28 4.13 15.59
CA PHE A 102 -13.88 2.89 14.95
C PHE A 102 -13.68 1.82 16.03
N LYS A 103 -14.62 0.89 16.14
CA LYS A 103 -14.58 -0.20 17.12
C LYS A 103 -13.22 -0.93 17.10
N LYS A 104 -12.80 -1.46 18.26
CA LYS A 104 -11.51 -2.16 18.48
C LYS A 104 -11.10 -3.19 17.43
N HIS A 105 -12.03 -3.83 16.73
CA HIS A 105 -11.74 -4.86 15.73
C HIS A 105 -10.95 -4.33 14.52
N PHE A 106 -10.89 -3.01 14.29
CA PHE A 106 -10.05 -2.42 13.25
C PHE A 106 -8.59 -2.18 13.67
N LEU A 107 -8.25 -2.29 14.95
CA LEU A 107 -6.88 -2.06 15.43
C LEU A 107 -5.83 -2.97 14.75
N PRO A 108 -6.08 -4.28 14.51
CA PRO A 108 -5.12 -5.12 13.79
C PRO A 108 -4.86 -4.67 12.35
N LEU A 109 -5.92 -4.23 11.63
CA LEU A 109 -5.78 -3.65 10.29
C LEU A 109 -4.95 -2.36 10.35
N LEU A 110 -5.24 -1.48 11.32
CA LEU A 110 -4.55 -0.21 11.50
C LEU A 110 -3.06 -0.40 11.84
N ASP A 111 -2.72 -1.36 12.71
CA ASP A 111 -1.33 -1.71 13.02
C ASP A 111 -0.58 -2.18 11.77
N ALA A 112 -1.20 -3.09 11.00
CA ALA A 112 -0.59 -3.64 9.80
C ALA A 112 -0.36 -2.59 8.71
N VAL A 113 -1.31 -1.67 8.49
CA VAL A 113 -1.12 -0.58 7.51
C VAL A 113 -0.03 0.37 7.96
N ASN A 114 0.02 0.73 9.24
CA ASN A 114 1.05 1.59 9.80
C ASN A 114 2.45 0.99 9.64
N LYS A 115 2.61 -0.30 9.90
CA LYS A 115 3.89 -1.01 9.67
C LYS A 115 4.27 -1.07 8.20
N SER A 116 3.32 -1.43 7.34
CA SER A 116 3.59 -1.68 5.92
C SER A 116 3.93 -0.41 5.15
N ASP A 117 3.26 0.70 5.48
CA ASP A 117 3.44 1.97 4.77
C ASP A 117 4.72 2.68 5.24
N SER A 118 4.95 2.75 6.55
CA SER A 118 6.20 3.29 7.14
C SER A 118 7.44 2.40 6.91
N GLY A 119 7.25 1.14 6.52
CA GLY A 119 8.34 0.16 6.40
C GLY A 119 8.88 -0.34 7.74
N ASN A 120 8.16 -0.10 8.85
CA ASN A 120 8.52 -0.58 10.18
C ASN A 120 8.11 -2.05 10.37
N LEU A 121 8.78 -2.94 9.63
CA LEU A 121 8.54 -4.38 9.63
C LEU A 121 9.75 -5.11 10.19
N THR A 122 9.51 -6.15 10.98
CA THR A 122 10.56 -7.07 11.42
C THR A 122 11.03 -7.96 10.27
N ARG A 123 12.25 -8.48 10.38
CA ARG A 123 12.79 -9.47 9.42
C ARG A 123 11.88 -10.68 9.26
N GLU A 124 11.26 -11.15 10.35
CA GLU A 124 10.33 -12.28 10.31
C GLU A 124 9.02 -11.94 9.60
N GLU A 125 8.45 -10.75 9.84
CA GLU A 125 7.27 -10.27 9.11
C GLU A 125 7.54 -10.13 7.60
N ILE A 126 8.79 -9.85 7.20
CA ILE A 126 9.19 -9.73 5.80
C ILE A 126 9.39 -11.10 5.14
N LEU A 127 10.08 -12.03 5.80
CA LEU A 127 10.43 -13.34 5.24
C LEU A 127 9.27 -14.32 5.31
N ASN A 128 8.49 -14.27 6.40
CA ASN A 128 7.41 -15.20 6.69
C ASN A 128 6.11 -14.45 7.00
N PRO A 129 5.60 -13.62 6.07
CA PRO A 129 4.42 -12.81 6.30
C PRO A 129 3.19 -13.68 6.54
N LYS A 130 2.38 -13.28 7.53
CA LYS A 130 1.12 -13.93 7.91
C LYS A 130 0.06 -12.88 8.17
N GLY A 131 -1.20 -13.31 8.18
CA GLY A 131 -2.31 -12.47 8.58
C GLY A 131 -2.36 -11.15 7.79
N TRP A 132 -2.61 -10.06 8.49
CA TRP A 132 -2.65 -8.72 7.90
C TRP A 132 -1.38 -8.27 7.17
N ILE A 133 -0.19 -8.72 7.58
CA ILE A 133 1.06 -8.38 6.89
C ILE A 133 1.15 -9.12 5.54
N LEU A 134 0.70 -10.37 5.47
CA LEU A 134 0.59 -11.05 4.18
C LEU A 134 -0.40 -10.31 3.27
N LEU A 135 -1.58 -9.97 3.79
CA LEU A 135 -2.58 -9.22 3.03
C LEU A 135 -2.02 -7.89 2.51
N SER A 136 -1.22 -7.18 3.31
CA SER A 136 -0.60 -5.93 2.85
C SER A 136 0.33 -6.14 1.66
N PHE A 137 1.13 -7.21 1.65
CA PHE A 137 1.99 -7.54 0.52
C PHE A 137 1.22 -8.03 -0.71
N LEU A 138 0.10 -8.73 -0.53
CA LEU A 138 -0.76 -9.13 -1.65
C LEU A 138 -1.40 -7.92 -2.34
N MET A 139 -1.78 -6.90 -1.56
CA MET A 139 -2.40 -5.68 -2.08
C MET A 139 -1.38 -4.62 -2.53
N ASP A 140 -0.10 -4.77 -2.21
CA ASP A 140 0.94 -3.84 -2.64
C ASP A 140 1.26 -4.02 -4.15
N PRO A 141 0.98 -3.03 -5.01
CA PRO A 141 1.27 -3.13 -6.44
C PRO A 141 2.78 -3.31 -6.72
N ARG A 142 3.65 -2.92 -5.78
CA ARG A 142 5.11 -3.06 -5.88
C ARG A 142 5.58 -4.50 -5.67
N THR A 143 4.78 -5.36 -5.03
CA THR A 143 5.05 -6.80 -4.96
C THR A 143 5.07 -7.42 -6.36
N GLY A 144 4.27 -6.89 -7.28
CA GLY A 144 4.28 -7.30 -8.69
C GLY A 144 3.26 -8.38 -9.05
N LEU A 145 2.40 -8.82 -8.11
CA LEU A 145 1.34 -9.78 -8.41
C LEU A 145 0.34 -9.26 -9.45
N GLY A 146 0.21 -7.95 -9.59
CA GLY A 146 -0.62 -7.31 -10.61
C GLY A 146 -0.25 -7.66 -12.06
N ARG A 147 0.95 -8.19 -12.31
CA ARG A 147 1.44 -8.58 -13.65
C ARG A 147 0.77 -9.86 -14.17
N PHE A 148 0.20 -10.67 -13.28
CA PHE A 148 -0.49 -11.89 -13.65
C PHE A 148 -1.96 -11.58 -13.98
N MET A 149 -2.41 -12.07 -15.13
CA MET A 149 -3.73 -11.79 -15.70
C MET A 149 -4.65 -13.01 -15.75
N ASP A 150 -4.18 -14.14 -15.24
CA ASP A 150 -4.85 -15.45 -15.22
C ASP A 150 -5.59 -15.74 -13.90
N TYR A 151 -5.72 -14.73 -13.03
CA TYR A 151 -6.56 -14.79 -11.83
C TYR A 151 -8.04 -14.86 -12.18
N ARG A 152 -8.85 -15.47 -11.30
CA ARG A 152 -10.30 -15.59 -11.50
C ARG A 152 -10.99 -14.23 -11.56
N ILE A 153 -10.53 -13.29 -10.72
CA ILE A 153 -10.98 -11.89 -10.69
C ILE A 153 -9.80 -10.94 -10.90
N SER A 154 -10.06 -9.74 -11.40
CA SER A 154 -9.03 -8.71 -11.56
C SER A 154 -8.54 -8.20 -10.19
N ASN A 155 -7.33 -7.64 -10.13
CA ASN A 155 -6.84 -7.00 -8.91
C ASN A 155 -7.68 -5.78 -8.51
N TYR A 156 -8.30 -5.10 -9.49
CA TYR A 156 -9.24 -4.03 -9.22
C TYR A 156 -10.47 -4.56 -8.50
N GLN A 157 -11.12 -5.61 -9.02
CA GLN A 157 -12.27 -6.25 -8.36
C GLN A 157 -11.90 -6.75 -6.96
N LEU A 158 -10.73 -7.38 -6.80
CA LEU A 158 -10.28 -7.83 -5.49
C LEU A 158 -10.12 -6.65 -4.52
N MET A 159 -9.59 -5.50 -4.94
CA MET A 159 -9.50 -4.31 -4.08
C MET A 159 -10.90 -3.86 -3.61
N GLU A 160 -11.91 -3.88 -4.48
CA GLU A 160 -13.29 -3.54 -4.11
C GLU A 160 -13.87 -4.53 -3.08
N ASP A 161 -13.67 -5.83 -3.32
CA ASP A 161 -14.12 -6.90 -2.43
C ASP A 161 -13.41 -6.82 -1.06
N MET A 162 -12.11 -6.54 -1.06
CA MET A 162 -11.29 -6.39 0.14
C MET A 162 -11.75 -5.24 1.02
N ILE A 163 -12.31 -4.15 0.47
CA ILE A 163 -12.91 -3.08 1.29
C ILE A 163 -14.03 -3.67 2.16
N GLN A 164 -14.88 -4.54 1.61
CA GLN A 164 -15.96 -5.15 2.37
C GLN A 164 -15.46 -6.25 3.32
N TYR A 165 -14.47 -7.03 2.89
CA TYR A 165 -13.91 -8.08 3.73
C TYR A 165 -13.20 -7.52 4.95
N CYS A 166 -12.32 -6.53 4.78
CA CYS A 166 -11.60 -5.87 5.89
C CYS A 166 -12.53 -5.19 6.90
N ARG A 167 -13.74 -4.80 6.50
CA ARG A 167 -14.76 -4.25 7.41
C ARG A 167 -15.42 -5.28 8.31
N THR A 168 -15.46 -6.54 7.90
CA THR A 168 -16.39 -7.52 8.47
C THR A 168 -15.77 -8.86 8.83
N LYS A 169 -14.50 -9.08 8.49
CA LYS A 169 -13.79 -10.36 8.64
C LYS A 169 -12.46 -10.16 9.35
N THR A 170 -11.99 -11.22 9.99
CA THR A 170 -10.59 -11.33 10.44
C THR A 170 -9.69 -11.57 9.24
N ASP A 171 -8.38 -11.35 9.41
CA ASP A 171 -7.37 -11.75 8.42
C ASP A 171 -7.37 -13.25 8.14
N GLU A 172 -7.59 -14.07 9.17
CA GLU A 172 -7.73 -15.53 9.00
C GLU A 172 -8.87 -15.88 8.05
N ASP A 173 -10.05 -15.28 8.24
CA ASP A 173 -11.22 -15.50 7.38
C ASP A 173 -10.98 -14.97 5.95
N ILE A 174 -10.32 -13.82 5.81
CA ILE A 174 -9.98 -13.24 4.50
C ILE A 174 -9.03 -14.17 3.74
N LEU A 175 -8.02 -14.71 4.42
CA LEU A 175 -7.05 -15.63 3.84
C LEU A 175 -7.66 -16.97 3.41
N LEU A 176 -8.90 -17.29 3.82
CA LEU A 176 -9.65 -18.45 3.35
C LEU A 176 -10.47 -18.18 2.09
N ILE A 177 -10.59 -16.93 1.65
CA ILE A 177 -11.35 -16.57 0.44
C ILE A 177 -10.59 -17.08 -0.80
N PRO A 178 -11.24 -17.78 -1.74
CA PRO A 178 -10.55 -18.40 -2.88
C PRO A 178 -9.66 -17.45 -3.70
N ASP A 179 -10.12 -16.22 -3.95
CA ASP A 179 -9.35 -15.22 -4.73
C ASP A 179 -8.15 -14.66 -3.96
N VAL A 180 -8.21 -14.70 -2.63
CA VAL A 180 -7.07 -14.35 -1.77
C VAL A 180 -6.12 -15.53 -1.70
N GLN A 181 -6.63 -16.76 -1.55
CA GLN A 181 -5.83 -18.00 -1.52
C GLN A 181 -5.02 -18.21 -2.81
N GLU A 182 -5.60 -17.99 -3.99
CA GLU A 182 -4.86 -18.11 -5.25
C GLU A 182 -3.67 -17.13 -5.31
N ARG A 183 -3.85 -15.92 -4.76
CA ARG A 183 -2.79 -14.89 -4.68
C ARG A 183 -1.77 -15.21 -3.61
N SER A 184 -2.18 -15.68 -2.43
CA SER A 184 -1.29 -16.16 -1.37
C SER A 184 -0.41 -17.30 -1.87
N LYS A 185 -1.00 -18.30 -2.53
CA LYS A 185 -0.25 -19.42 -3.11
C LYS A 185 0.80 -18.92 -4.11
N ARG A 186 0.38 -18.08 -5.06
CA ARG A 186 1.30 -17.51 -6.05
C ARG A 186 2.37 -16.63 -5.42
N TYR A 187 2.04 -15.87 -4.39
CA TYR A 187 2.99 -15.04 -3.66
C TYR A 187 4.15 -15.87 -3.13
N PHE A 188 3.87 -16.98 -2.45
CA PHE A 188 4.93 -17.84 -1.90
C PHE A 188 5.72 -18.57 -2.98
N GLU A 189 5.07 -19.05 -4.05
CA GLU A 189 5.76 -19.63 -5.21
C GLU A 189 6.70 -18.62 -5.88
N GLN A 190 6.28 -17.34 -5.98
CA GLN A 190 7.11 -16.28 -6.54
C GLN A 190 8.22 -15.83 -5.58
N GLN A 191 7.95 -15.80 -4.27
CA GLN A 191 8.93 -15.41 -3.26
C GLN A 191 10.14 -16.33 -3.29
N GLU A 192 9.95 -17.65 -3.37
CA GLU A 192 11.05 -18.62 -3.45
C GLU A 192 11.98 -18.30 -4.64
N LEU A 193 11.39 -18.11 -5.82
CA LEU A 193 12.13 -17.77 -7.05
C LEU A 193 12.79 -16.39 -6.97
N PHE A 194 12.13 -15.43 -6.31
CA PHE A 194 12.65 -14.08 -6.10
C PHE A 194 13.83 -14.08 -5.14
N GLU A 195 13.79 -14.84 -4.05
CA GLU A 195 14.92 -15.00 -3.13
C GLU A 195 16.13 -15.66 -3.81
N GLU A 196 15.92 -16.68 -4.62
CA GLU A 196 16.99 -17.30 -5.42
C GLU A 196 17.61 -16.32 -6.42
N MET A 197 16.76 -15.53 -7.09
CA MET A 197 17.21 -14.48 -8.00
C MET A 197 18.04 -13.44 -7.26
N LEU A 198 17.58 -12.94 -6.10
CA LEU A 198 18.35 -11.98 -5.29
C LEU A 198 19.70 -12.57 -4.87
N LYS A 199 19.75 -13.82 -4.41
CA LYS A 199 21.01 -14.50 -4.02
C LYS A 199 22.01 -14.59 -5.17
N ARG A 200 21.54 -14.77 -6.41
CA ARG A 200 22.37 -14.86 -7.62
C ARG A 200 22.79 -13.49 -8.16
N CYS A 201 21.91 -12.50 -8.07
CA CYS A 201 22.06 -11.21 -8.76
C CYS A 201 22.57 -10.07 -7.87
N CYS A 202 22.63 -10.27 -6.56
CA CYS A 202 23.11 -9.26 -5.62
C CYS A 202 24.62 -9.37 -5.37
N GLU A 203 25.31 -8.24 -5.50
CA GLU A 203 26.71 -8.07 -5.08
C GLU A 203 26.79 -7.02 -3.96
N ILE A 204 27.63 -7.25 -2.95
CA ILE A 204 27.76 -6.38 -1.78
C ILE A 204 28.98 -5.48 -1.92
N HIS A 205 28.75 -4.17 -1.84
CA HIS A 205 29.77 -3.12 -1.86
C HIS A 205 29.65 -2.25 -0.61
N GLY A 206 30.32 -2.67 0.46
CA GLY A 206 30.22 -2.00 1.76
C GLY A 206 28.79 -2.08 2.31
N ASN A 207 28.16 -0.93 2.53
CA ASN A 207 26.78 -0.82 3.00
C ASN A 207 25.72 -0.88 1.87
N VAL A 208 26.15 -1.03 0.61
CA VAL A 208 25.28 -1.00 -0.59
C VAL A 208 25.15 -2.39 -1.20
N ILE A 209 23.92 -2.75 -1.56
CA ILE A 209 23.58 -3.94 -2.37
C ILE A 209 23.43 -3.48 -3.82
N ILE A 210 24.15 -4.11 -4.76
CA ILE A 210 23.96 -3.92 -6.19
C ILE A 210 23.19 -5.14 -6.72
N THR A 211 21.91 -4.95 -7.05
CA THR A 211 21.06 -6.01 -7.62
C THR A 211 21.06 -5.87 -9.15
N ASN A 212 21.86 -6.66 -9.86
CA ASN A 212 21.97 -6.59 -11.31
C ASN A 212 21.06 -7.60 -12.02
N LEU A 213 19.96 -7.12 -12.60
CA LEU A 213 18.93 -7.91 -13.28
C LEU A 213 19.03 -7.85 -14.81
N MET A 214 20.11 -7.28 -15.37
CA MET A 214 20.22 -7.05 -16.82
C MET A 214 20.22 -8.34 -17.65
N ASN A 215 20.68 -9.45 -17.05
CA ASN A 215 20.79 -10.77 -17.65
C ASN A 215 19.62 -11.71 -17.30
N GLU A 216 18.70 -11.28 -16.45
CA GLU A 216 17.55 -12.10 -16.05
C GLU A 216 16.45 -12.02 -17.11
N GLY A 217 15.99 -13.19 -17.58
CA GLY A 217 14.87 -13.28 -18.52
C GLY A 217 13.53 -12.95 -17.88
N THR A 218 13.37 -13.32 -16.62
CA THR A 218 12.16 -13.12 -15.81
C THR A 218 12.54 -12.45 -14.49
N ILE A 219 11.81 -11.40 -14.11
CA ILE A 219 11.93 -10.79 -12.77
C ILE A 219 10.74 -11.27 -11.94
N TYR A 220 11.01 -12.11 -10.96
CA TYR A 220 10.00 -12.71 -10.08
C TYR A 220 9.37 -11.67 -9.15
N SER A 221 8.18 -11.99 -8.64
CA SER A 221 7.44 -11.14 -7.70
C SER A 221 7.88 -11.41 -6.26
N GLY A 222 7.89 -10.38 -5.43
CA GLY A 222 8.25 -10.48 -4.02
C GLY A 222 8.09 -9.13 -3.34
N ASN A 223 7.85 -9.15 -2.03
CA ASN A 223 7.71 -7.89 -1.30
C ASN A 223 9.03 -7.08 -1.38
N ARG A 224 8.91 -5.76 -1.41
CA ARG A 224 10.04 -4.84 -1.66
C ARG A 224 11.13 -4.86 -0.58
N PHE A 225 10.87 -5.49 0.57
CA PHE A 225 11.77 -5.52 1.72
C PHE A 225 12.64 -6.78 1.78
N LEU A 226 12.35 -7.81 0.97
CA LEU A 226 13.07 -9.09 0.98
C LEU A 226 14.58 -8.94 0.83
N VAL A 227 15.03 -8.02 -0.03
CA VAL A 227 16.45 -7.75 -0.23
C VAL A 227 17.14 -7.35 1.08
N PHE A 228 16.54 -6.47 1.88
CA PHE A 228 17.11 -6.04 3.17
C PHE A 228 16.97 -7.11 4.24
N ALA A 229 15.94 -7.96 4.17
CA ALA A 229 15.80 -9.10 5.07
C ALA A 229 16.84 -10.21 4.79
N LEU A 230 17.25 -10.38 3.53
CA LEU A 230 18.32 -11.30 3.14
C LEU A 230 19.73 -10.73 3.44
N TYR A 231 19.88 -9.40 3.38
CA TYR A 231 21.13 -8.68 3.56
C TYR A 231 21.01 -7.62 4.68
N PRO A 232 20.85 -8.05 5.95
CA PRO A 232 20.50 -7.15 7.06
C PRO A 232 21.61 -6.17 7.45
N GLU A 233 22.85 -6.39 7.02
CA GLU A 233 23.99 -5.50 7.28
C GLU A 233 24.05 -4.32 6.31
N GLN A 234 23.23 -4.33 5.26
CA GLN A 234 23.18 -3.29 4.24
C GLN A 234 21.96 -2.39 4.42
N ASN A 235 22.12 -1.11 4.07
CA ASN A 235 21.09 -0.09 4.27
C ASN A 235 20.62 0.60 2.99
N VAL A 236 21.21 0.25 1.83
CA VAL A 236 20.86 0.80 0.52
C VAL A 236 20.91 -0.30 -0.54
N GLU A 237 19.93 -0.33 -1.44
CA GLU A 237 19.94 -1.14 -2.66
C GLU A 237 19.99 -0.24 -3.90
N VAL A 238 20.85 -0.56 -4.86
CA VAL A 238 20.80 -0.07 -6.23
C VAL A 238 20.40 -1.21 -7.15
N ARG A 239 19.22 -1.10 -7.76
CA ARG A 239 18.71 -2.11 -8.70
C ARG A 239 18.96 -1.68 -10.14
N VAL A 240 19.74 -2.48 -10.86
CA VAL A 240 20.07 -2.26 -12.27
C VAL A 240 19.18 -3.17 -13.12
N MET A 241 18.29 -2.57 -13.90
CA MET A 241 17.34 -3.30 -14.74
C MET A 241 16.98 -2.52 -16.00
N TRP A 242 16.49 -3.24 -17.01
CA TRP A 242 16.03 -2.62 -18.26
C TRP A 242 14.84 -1.68 -18.04
N GLY A 243 14.89 -0.52 -18.68
CA GLY A 243 13.79 0.43 -18.74
C GLY A 243 12.66 -0.03 -19.66
N LYS A 244 11.65 0.84 -19.82
CA LYS A 244 10.52 0.58 -20.71
C LYS A 244 11.01 0.32 -22.14
N LYS A 245 10.58 -0.80 -22.73
CA LYS A 245 10.85 -1.29 -24.10
C LYS A 245 12.17 -2.01 -24.38
N LYS A 246 13.11 -2.13 -23.44
CA LYS A 246 14.49 -2.59 -23.71
C LYS A 246 15.19 -1.78 -24.80
#